data_AF-V4BNK1-F1
#
_entry.id   AF-V4BNK1-F1
#
_cell.length_a   1.000
_cell.length_b   1.000
_cell.length_c   1.000
_cell.angle_alpha   90.00
_cell.angle_beta   90.00
_cell.angle_gamma   90.00
#
_symmetry.space_group_name_H-M   'P 1'
#
loop_
_entity.id
_entity.type
_entity.pdbx_description
1 polymer ?
#
loop_
_entity_poly.entity_id
_entity_poly.type
_entity_poly.pdbx_seq_one_letter_code
_entity_poly.pdbx_strand_id
1 'polypeptide(L)'
;MIYLYIFPYIFMVVTLSGIYSDCPPANVNDGTVTSYNYIDPQNYDRNYSTYSSDRRPLGYEKTTVYFGVGIPHPCIKVTDARNRMFEIMIQTTPSAKICLKKGKRSQELCGFDTLRDCDVSPGSTVYIELFCTDCEESDVNLWYRIRMSNKTDRDIENWCSDVIQEYPRDLKSVTLPDHFSYPPSANDDKNHSAVLQCSLLTLVFTYSAVFFLNFV
;
A
#
# COMPACT_ATOMS: atom_id res chain seq x y z
N MET A 1 17.94 -64.27 8.24
CA MET A 1 16.65 -63.56 8.39
C MET A 1 16.96 -62.14 8.82
N ILE A 2 16.96 -61.20 7.89
CA ILE A 2 17.19 -59.77 8.14
C ILE A 2 15.93 -59.06 7.69
N TYR A 3 15.14 -58.58 8.65
CA TYR A 3 13.95 -57.76 8.39
C TYR A 3 14.41 -56.32 8.10
N LEU A 4 14.43 -55.97 6.82
CA LEU A 4 14.63 -54.59 6.36
C LEU A 4 13.31 -53.83 6.52
N TYR A 5 13.18 -53.10 7.63
CA TYR A 5 12.12 -52.10 7.82
C TYR A 5 12.41 -50.87 6.95
N ILE A 6 11.90 -50.89 5.73
CA ILE A 6 11.81 -49.70 4.89
C ILE A 6 10.58 -48.93 5.36
N PHE A 7 10.77 -48.02 6.33
CA PHE A 7 9.80 -46.99 6.64
C PHE A 7 9.68 -46.06 5.42
N PRO A 8 8.52 -45.94 4.77
CA PRO A 8 8.37 -44.94 3.74
C PRO A 8 8.25 -43.58 4.43
N TYR A 9 9.34 -42.82 4.45
CA TYR A 9 9.30 -41.37 4.64
C TYR A 9 8.53 -40.78 3.47
N ILE A 10 7.20 -40.79 3.55
CA ILE A 10 6.34 -39.94 2.75
C ILE A 10 6.61 -38.53 3.26
N PHE A 11 7.64 -37.90 2.69
CA PHE A 11 7.87 -36.47 2.79
C PHE A 11 6.69 -35.82 2.06
N MET A 12 5.60 -35.60 2.81
CA MET A 12 4.47 -34.79 2.38
C MET A 12 5.00 -33.35 2.34
N VAL A 13 5.62 -32.98 1.21
CA VAL A 13 5.94 -31.60 0.88
C VAL A 13 4.59 -30.93 0.63
N VAL A 14 3.93 -30.53 1.71
CA VAL A 14 2.82 -29.57 1.65
C VAL A 14 3.47 -28.27 1.21
N THR A 15 3.57 -28.07 -0.11
CA THR A 15 3.80 -26.75 -0.66
C THR A 15 2.63 -25.90 -0.21
N LEU A 16 2.84 -25.13 0.86
CA LEU A 16 2.01 -23.97 1.20
C LEU A 16 2.17 -22.99 0.03
N SER A 17 1.42 -23.23 -1.04
CA SER A 17 1.19 -22.23 -2.07
C SER A 17 0.40 -21.14 -1.38
N GLY A 18 1.10 -20.11 -0.90
CA GLY A 18 0.49 -18.92 -0.36
C GLY A 18 -0.53 -18.41 -1.37
N ILE A 19 -1.77 -18.20 -0.92
CA ILE A 19 -2.85 -17.67 -1.75
C ILE A 19 -2.55 -16.18 -1.93
N TYR A 20 -1.67 -15.86 -2.87
CA TYR A 20 -1.50 -14.49 -3.34
C TYR A 20 -2.44 -14.30 -4.53
N SER A 21 -3.34 -13.33 -4.42
CA SER A 21 -4.20 -12.96 -5.53
C SER A 21 -3.37 -12.33 -6.65
N ASP A 22 -3.34 -12.95 -7.81
CA ASP A 22 -2.71 -12.36 -9.00
C ASP A 22 -3.42 -11.06 -9.43
N CYS A 23 -2.67 -10.04 -9.82
CA CYS A 23 -3.19 -8.83 -10.51
C CYS A 23 -2.54 -8.69 -11.91
N PRO A 24 -3.30 -8.84 -13.01
CA PRO A 24 -4.73 -9.14 -13.09
C PRO A 24 -5.09 -10.53 -12.55
N PRO A 25 -6.28 -10.70 -11.95
CA PRO A 25 -6.76 -12.01 -11.54
C PRO A 25 -7.13 -12.86 -12.76
N ALA A 26 -7.09 -14.18 -12.58
CA ALA A 26 -7.52 -15.12 -13.61
C ALA A 26 -9.01 -14.94 -13.98
N ASN A 27 -9.83 -14.51 -13.03
CA ASN A 27 -11.22 -14.15 -13.23
C ASN A 27 -11.45 -12.69 -12.84
N VAL A 28 -11.76 -11.85 -13.81
CA VAL A 28 -12.02 -10.40 -13.60
C VAL A 28 -13.29 -10.11 -12.81
N ASN A 29 -14.16 -11.10 -12.60
CA ASN A 29 -15.44 -10.94 -11.91
C ASN A 29 -15.39 -11.29 -10.41
N ASP A 30 -14.21 -11.57 -9.87
CA ASP A 30 -14.03 -12.04 -8.47
C ASP A 30 -14.20 -10.92 -7.41
N GLY A 31 -14.65 -9.73 -7.81
CA GLY A 31 -14.88 -8.59 -6.91
C GLY A 31 -13.60 -7.94 -6.35
N THR A 32 -12.43 -8.54 -6.55
CA THR A 32 -11.11 -8.04 -6.14
C THR A 32 -10.56 -6.95 -7.06
N VAL A 33 -11.19 -6.75 -8.23
CA VAL A 33 -10.81 -5.73 -9.21
C VAL A 33 -11.73 -4.53 -9.13
N THR A 34 -11.17 -3.38 -8.80
CA THR A 34 -11.89 -2.10 -8.84
C THR A 34 -11.60 -1.40 -10.17
N SER A 35 -12.65 -1.10 -10.94
CA SER A 35 -12.49 -0.28 -12.15
C SER A 35 -12.26 1.17 -11.75
N TYR A 36 -11.18 1.77 -12.26
CA TYR A 36 -10.89 3.18 -12.05
C TYR A 36 -11.79 4.05 -12.93
N ASN A 37 -12.58 4.91 -12.30
CA ASN A 37 -13.41 5.87 -13.01
C ASN A 37 -12.63 7.17 -13.24
N TYR A 38 -12.19 7.40 -14.48
CA TYR A 38 -11.47 8.62 -14.83
C TYR A 38 -12.37 9.85 -14.75
N ILE A 39 -11.93 10.87 -14.02
CA ILE A 39 -12.58 12.18 -13.93
C ILE A 39 -11.68 13.20 -14.63
N ASP A 40 -12.26 13.96 -15.55
CA ASP A 40 -11.57 15.06 -16.23
C ASP A 40 -11.15 16.14 -15.22
N PRO A 41 -9.92 16.69 -15.31
CA PRO A 41 -9.44 17.70 -14.38
C PRO A 41 -10.31 18.93 -14.20
N GLN A 42 -11.06 19.34 -15.23
CA GLN A 42 -11.97 20.48 -15.14
C GLN A 42 -13.13 20.23 -14.16
N ASN A 43 -13.40 18.96 -13.83
CA ASN A 43 -14.45 18.52 -12.93
C ASN A 43 -13.94 18.16 -11.52
N TYR A 44 -12.66 18.39 -11.22
CA TYR A 44 -12.14 18.14 -9.87
C TYR A 44 -12.79 19.08 -8.86
N ASP A 45 -13.22 18.52 -7.74
CA ASP A 45 -13.55 19.34 -6.58
C ASP A 45 -12.23 19.82 -5.97
N ARG A 46 -12.04 21.13 -5.82
CA ARG A 46 -10.86 21.70 -5.14
C ARG A 46 -11.12 21.96 -3.67
N ASN A 47 -12.27 21.52 -3.15
CA ASN A 47 -12.60 21.60 -1.74
C ASN A 47 -12.40 20.24 -1.05
N TYR A 48 -11.48 20.20 -0.08
CA TYR A 48 -11.18 18.99 0.69
C TYR A 48 -12.34 18.58 1.63
N SER A 49 -13.14 19.54 2.09
CA SER A 49 -14.20 19.28 3.08
C SER A 49 -15.45 18.62 2.50
N THR A 50 -15.52 18.44 1.18
CA THR A 50 -16.70 17.94 0.46
C THR A 50 -16.51 16.53 -0.11
N TYR A 51 -15.53 15.76 0.38
CA TYR A 51 -15.27 14.40 -0.11
C TYR A 51 -16.56 13.57 -0.22
N SER A 52 -16.92 13.22 -1.44
CA SER A 52 -17.95 12.24 -1.77
C SER A 52 -17.50 11.40 -2.97
N SER A 53 -18.15 10.25 -3.22
CA SER A 53 -17.83 9.39 -4.38
C SER A 53 -17.81 10.15 -5.71
N ASP A 54 -18.63 11.20 -5.80
CA ASP A 54 -18.90 11.99 -6.99
C ASP A 54 -18.16 13.34 -6.97
N ARG A 55 -17.54 13.71 -5.85
CA ARG A 55 -16.74 14.92 -5.65
C ARG A 55 -15.41 14.57 -4.99
N ARG A 56 -14.43 14.30 -5.86
CA ARG A 56 -13.10 13.87 -5.48
C ARG A 56 -12.17 15.09 -5.36
N PRO A 57 -11.63 15.40 -4.16
CA PRO A 57 -10.65 16.47 -3.97
C PRO A 57 -9.47 16.24 -4.88
N LEU A 58 -9.22 17.14 -5.83
CA LEU A 58 -8.23 16.95 -6.89
C LEU A 58 -8.32 15.55 -7.51
N GLY A 59 -9.51 15.01 -7.77
CA GLY A 59 -9.64 13.69 -8.40
C GLY A 59 -9.14 12.48 -7.59
N TYR A 60 -8.72 12.65 -6.33
CA TYR A 60 -8.29 11.54 -5.48
C TYR A 60 -9.47 10.66 -5.05
N GLU A 61 -9.27 9.36 -5.18
CA GLU A 61 -10.13 8.33 -4.62
C GLU A 61 -9.56 7.87 -3.27
N LYS A 62 -10.43 7.77 -2.26
CA LYS A 62 -10.06 7.24 -0.95
C LYS A 62 -10.61 5.82 -0.82
N THR A 63 -9.75 4.91 -0.41
CA THR A 63 -10.11 3.56 0.00
C THR A 63 -9.40 3.20 1.30
N THR A 64 -9.94 2.24 2.04
CA THR A 64 -9.29 1.65 3.21
C THR A 64 -8.95 0.22 2.86
N VAL A 65 -7.68 -0.12 2.98
CA VAL A 65 -7.17 -1.44 2.63
C VAL A 65 -6.55 -2.05 3.87
N TYR A 66 -6.99 -3.27 4.16
CA TYR A 66 -6.37 -4.10 5.18
C TYR A 66 -5.26 -4.93 4.54
N PHE A 67 -4.01 -4.68 4.93
CA PHE A 67 -2.88 -5.50 4.50
C PHE A 67 -2.64 -6.60 5.55
N GLY A 68 -2.68 -7.86 5.13
CA GLY A 68 -2.49 -9.00 6.02
C GLY A 68 -2.12 -10.27 5.26
N VAL A 69 -1.62 -11.27 5.98
CA VAL A 69 -1.21 -12.55 5.36
C VAL A 69 -2.43 -13.26 4.80
N GLY A 70 -2.39 -13.61 3.51
CA GLY A 70 -3.49 -14.28 2.81
C GLY A 70 -4.65 -13.35 2.44
N ILE A 71 -4.51 -12.04 2.64
CA ILE A 71 -5.47 -11.04 2.19
C ILE A 71 -5.09 -10.58 0.77
N PRO A 72 -6.01 -10.67 -0.21
CA PRO A 72 -5.77 -10.18 -1.56
C PRO A 72 -5.35 -8.71 -1.60
N HIS A 73 -4.33 -8.40 -2.40
CA HIS A 73 -3.94 -7.03 -2.66
C HIS A 73 -4.97 -6.32 -3.56
N PRO A 74 -5.28 -5.04 -3.33
CA PRO A 74 -6.11 -4.25 -4.23
C PRO A 74 -5.57 -4.26 -5.66
N CYS A 75 -6.44 -4.59 -6.61
CA CYS A 75 -6.13 -4.57 -8.03
C CYS A 75 -7.03 -3.55 -8.74
N ILE A 76 -6.42 -2.47 -9.25
CA ILE A 76 -7.13 -1.38 -9.91
C ILE A 76 -7.03 -1.57 -11.42
N LYS A 77 -8.17 -1.65 -12.11
CA LYS A 77 -8.24 -1.76 -13.56
C LYS A 77 -8.47 -0.40 -14.19
N VAL A 78 -7.56 0.01 -15.06
CA VAL A 78 -7.65 1.22 -15.87
C VAL A 78 -7.85 0.82 -17.33
N THR A 79 -8.88 1.37 -17.97
CA THR A 79 -9.16 1.17 -19.41
C THR A 79 -8.87 2.45 -20.20
N ASP A 80 -8.85 2.33 -21.53
CA ASP A 80 -8.62 3.44 -22.47
C ASP A 80 -7.31 4.19 -22.25
N ALA A 81 -6.30 3.47 -21.76
CA ALA A 81 -5.01 4.03 -21.37
C ALA A 81 -3.98 4.10 -22.51
N ARG A 82 -4.32 3.61 -23.71
CA ARG A 82 -3.33 3.44 -24.79
C ARG A 82 -2.72 4.78 -25.19
N ASN A 83 -1.39 4.86 -25.22
CA ASN A 83 -0.62 6.07 -25.56
C ASN A 83 -0.88 7.27 -24.65
N ARG A 84 -1.44 7.05 -23.46
CA ARG A 84 -1.64 8.09 -22.45
C ARG A 84 -0.52 8.02 -21.42
N MET A 85 -0.14 9.17 -20.87
CA MET A 85 0.75 9.23 -19.72
C MET A 85 -0.07 8.91 -18.47
N PHE A 86 0.40 7.97 -17.66
CA PHE A 86 -0.12 7.76 -16.32
C PHE A 86 0.61 8.66 -15.34
N GLU A 87 -0.19 9.39 -14.57
CA GLU A 87 0.26 10.13 -13.40
C GLU A 87 -0.43 9.50 -12.20
N ILE A 88 0.31 8.67 -11.46
CA ILE A 88 -0.18 7.95 -10.30
C ILE A 88 0.38 8.64 -9.07
N MET A 89 -0.49 9.11 -8.19
CA MET A 89 -0.11 9.65 -6.89
C MET A 89 -0.83 8.87 -5.80
N ILE A 90 -0.08 8.44 -4.79
CA ILE A 90 -0.62 7.69 -3.66
C ILE A 90 -0.18 8.35 -2.37
N GLN A 91 -1.09 8.45 -1.40
CA GLN A 91 -0.79 8.82 -0.03
C GLN A 91 -1.47 7.85 0.93
N THR A 92 -0.71 7.32 1.87
CA THR A 92 -1.18 6.40 2.91
C THR A 92 -1.63 7.19 4.14
N THR A 93 -2.43 6.63 5.06
CA THR A 93 -2.68 7.14 6.42
C THR A 93 -3.20 5.98 7.30
N PRO A 94 -2.47 5.51 8.33
CA PRO A 94 -1.20 6.01 8.84
C PRO A 94 -0.06 5.86 7.82
N SER A 95 1.10 6.48 8.11
CA SER A 95 2.27 6.43 7.22
C SER A 95 2.73 4.99 7.04
N ALA A 96 2.79 4.53 5.78
CA ALA A 96 3.20 3.17 5.43
C ALA A 96 4.07 3.16 4.17
N LYS A 97 4.82 2.06 3.98
CA LYS A 97 5.60 1.82 2.76
C LYS A 97 4.74 1.12 1.72
N ILE A 98 4.14 1.90 0.83
CA ILE A 98 3.30 1.37 -0.25
C ILE A 98 4.14 1.12 -1.50
N CYS A 99 3.84 0.01 -2.18
CA CYS A 99 4.40 -0.35 -3.46
C CYS A 99 3.29 -0.48 -4.51
N LEU A 100 3.64 -0.20 -5.75
CA LEU A 100 2.77 -0.39 -6.90
C LEU A 100 3.43 -1.30 -7.94
N LYS A 101 2.60 -2.03 -8.68
CA LYS A 101 3.02 -2.83 -9.82
C LYS A 101 2.00 -2.74 -10.95
N LYS A 102 2.44 -2.32 -12.14
CA LYS A 102 1.63 -2.19 -13.37
C LYS A 102 1.55 -3.52 -14.13
N GLY A 103 0.96 -4.54 -13.51
CA GLY A 103 0.77 -5.89 -14.05
C GLY A 103 1.93 -6.86 -13.78
N LYS A 104 1.70 -8.17 -14.04
CA LYS A 104 2.55 -9.29 -13.55
C LYS A 104 4.06 -9.19 -13.77
N ARG A 105 4.50 -8.59 -14.88
CA ARG A 105 5.94 -8.51 -15.28
C ARG A 105 6.55 -7.12 -15.13
N SER A 106 5.81 -6.15 -14.60
CA SER A 106 6.34 -4.81 -14.38
C SER A 106 7.27 -4.77 -13.17
N GLN A 107 8.21 -3.82 -13.19
CA GLN A 107 9.03 -3.49 -12.04
C GLN A 107 8.13 -2.91 -10.94
N GLU A 108 8.39 -3.27 -9.70
CA GLU A 108 7.77 -2.65 -8.54
C GLU A 108 8.36 -1.26 -8.29
N LEU A 109 7.50 -0.32 -7.90
CA LEU A 109 7.92 0.99 -7.42
C LEU A 109 7.35 1.19 -6.02
N CYS A 110 8.19 1.55 -5.07
CA CYS A 110 7.81 1.73 -3.67
C CYS A 110 8.12 3.15 -3.19
N GLY A 111 7.32 3.62 -2.22
CA GLY A 111 7.46 4.91 -1.58
C GLY A 111 6.97 4.85 -0.13
N PHE A 112 7.49 5.74 0.71
CA PHE A 112 7.09 5.85 2.10
C PHE A 112 6.19 7.06 2.30
N ASP A 113 5.05 6.86 2.97
CA ASP A 113 3.96 7.84 3.16
C ASP A 113 3.25 8.25 1.87
N THR A 114 4.03 8.75 0.91
CA THR A 114 3.62 9.15 -0.43
C THR A 114 4.39 8.39 -1.50
N LEU A 115 3.75 8.18 -2.64
CA LEU A 115 4.36 7.61 -3.83
C LEU A 115 3.89 8.41 -5.06
N ARG A 116 4.77 8.52 -6.06
CA ARG A 116 4.47 9.12 -7.36
C ARG A 116 5.08 8.27 -8.48
N ASP A 117 4.30 8.00 -9.52
CA ASP A 117 4.75 7.36 -10.76
C ASP A 117 4.25 8.15 -11.96
N CYS A 118 5.13 8.37 -12.92
CA CYS A 118 4.89 9.15 -14.13
C CYS A 118 5.48 8.40 -15.30
N ASP A 119 4.64 7.67 -16.04
CA ASP A 119 5.10 6.79 -17.10
C ASP A 119 4.04 6.60 -18.18
N VAL A 120 4.47 6.26 -19.39
CA VAL A 120 3.55 5.97 -20.48
C VAL A 120 2.86 4.64 -20.21
N SER A 121 1.54 4.60 -20.39
CA SER A 121 0.79 3.37 -20.22
C SER A 121 1.33 2.25 -21.12
N PRO A 122 1.59 1.05 -20.57
CA PRO A 122 2.06 -0.10 -21.34
C PRO A 122 0.99 -0.70 -22.28
N GLY A 123 -0.27 -0.28 -22.18
CA GLY A 123 -1.37 -0.86 -22.97
C GLY A 123 -2.68 -0.08 -22.94
N SER A 124 -3.71 -0.61 -23.59
CA SER A 124 -5.07 -0.04 -23.52
C SER A 124 -5.77 -0.34 -22.19
N THR A 125 -5.48 -1.49 -21.62
CA THR A 125 -5.97 -1.91 -20.29
C THR A 125 -4.78 -2.20 -19.41
N VAL A 126 -4.72 -1.58 -18.24
CA VAL A 126 -3.64 -1.75 -17.28
C VAL A 126 -4.23 -2.11 -15.93
N TYR A 127 -3.58 -3.05 -15.26
CA TYR A 127 -3.92 -3.46 -13.91
C TYR A 127 -2.82 -2.98 -12.98
N ILE A 128 -3.19 -2.24 -11.96
CA ILE A 128 -2.28 -1.68 -10.96
C ILE A 128 -2.55 -2.43 -9.66
N GLU A 129 -1.56 -3.20 -9.23
CA GLU A 129 -1.55 -3.84 -7.93
C GLU A 129 -0.96 -2.88 -6.91
N LEU A 130 -1.66 -2.67 -5.79
CA LEU A 130 -1.14 -1.92 -4.65
C LEU A 130 -0.87 -2.88 -3.50
N PHE A 131 0.35 -2.88 -2.98
CA PHE A 131 0.74 -3.80 -1.92
C PHE A 131 1.70 -3.14 -0.95
N CYS A 132 1.80 -3.68 0.25
CA CYS A 132 2.71 -3.17 1.26
C CYS A 132 3.74 -4.23 1.62
N THR A 133 5.02 -3.86 1.62
CA THR A 133 6.13 -4.79 1.91
C THR A 133 6.49 -4.87 3.38
N ASP A 134 6.13 -3.85 4.17
CA ASP A 134 6.51 -3.71 5.58
C ASP A 134 5.35 -3.18 6.45
N CYS A 135 4.10 -3.48 6.08
CA CYS A 135 2.94 -3.09 6.90
C CYS A 135 2.71 -4.12 8.00
N GLU A 136 2.61 -3.67 9.24
CA GLU A 136 1.94 -4.43 10.29
C GLU A 136 0.47 -4.66 9.89
N GLU A 137 -0.13 -5.76 10.35
CA GLU A 137 -1.54 -6.09 10.10
C GLU A 137 -2.45 -4.96 10.60
N SER A 138 -2.77 -4.03 9.71
CA SER A 138 -3.43 -2.78 10.05
C SER A 138 -4.14 -2.19 8.84
N ASP A 139 -5.20 -1.43 9.12
CA ASP A 139 -5.93 -0.67 8.11
C ASP A 139 -5.11 0.53 7.66
N VAL A 140 -4.82 0.60 6.37
CA VAL A 140 -4.18 1.75 5.74
C VAL A 140 -5.21 2.45 4.86
N ASN A 141 -5.48 3.72 5.15
CA ASN A 141 -6.25 4.57 4.25
C ASN A 141 -5.35 4.96 3.09
N LEU A 142 -5.72 4.53 1.89
CA LEU A 142 -5.05 4.89 0.66
C LEU A 142 -5.87 5.98 -0.03
N TRP A 143 -5.22 7.10 -0.28
CA TRP A 143 -5.67 8.06 -1.25
C TRP A 143 -4.87 7.84 -2.51
N TYR A 144 -5.53 7.55 -3.61
CA TYR A 144 -4.86 7.36 -4.89
C TYR A 144 -5.56 8.15 -5.98
N ARG A 145 -4.77 8.60 -6.95
CA ARG A 145 -5.25 9.30 -8.13
C ARG A 145 -4.50 8.74 -9.31
N ILE A 146 -5.21 8.42 -10.37
CA ILE A 146 -4.64 8.00 -11.64
C ILE A 146 -5.14 8.98 -12.69
N ARG A 147 -4.24 9.72 -13.30
CA ARG A 147 -4.57 10.56 -14.43
C ARG A 147 -4.01 10.00 -15.71
N MET A 148 -4.75 10.26 -16.79
CA MET A 148 -4.39 9.90 -18.14
C MET A 148 -4.33 11.17 -18.97
N SER A 149 -3.13 11.72 -19.17
CA SER A 149 -2.93 12.87 -20.07
C SER A 149 -2.55 12.39 -21.48
N ASN A 150 -2.97 13.13 -22.51
CA ASN A 150 -2.47 12.87 -23.86
C ASN A 150 -1.02 13.36 -23.95
N LYS A 151 -0.16 12.62 -24.67
CA LYS A 151 1.24 12.99 -24.88
C LYS A 151 1.44 14.41 -25.45
N THR A 152 0.43 14.95 -26.13
CA THR A 152 0.44 16.26 -26.79
C THR A 152 -0.26 17.36 -26.01
N ASP A 153 -1.01 17.02 -24.95
CA ASP A 153 -1.69 18.05 -24.16
C ASP A 153 -0.63 18.80 -23.36
N ARG A 154 -0.62 20.13 -23.50
CA ARG A 154 0.07 21.02 -22.57
C ARG A 154 -0.69 20.91 -21.27
N ASP A 155 -0.27 19.97 -20.47
CA ASP A 155 -0.89 19.66 -19.21
C ASP A 155 -0.88 20.91 -18.33
N ILE A 156 -2.07 21.46 -18.04
CA ILE A 156 -2.23 22.67 -17.22
C ILE A 156 -1.73 22.41 -15.78
N GLU A 157 -1.74 21.15 -15.34
CA GLU A 157 -1.39 20.76 -13.98
C GLU A 157 -0.05 19.99 -13.90
N ASN A 158 0.47 19.49 -15.04
CA ASN A 158 1.79 18.86 -15.25
C ASN A 158 2.44 18.27 -13.98
N TRP A 159 1.81 17.27 -13.34
CA TRP A 159 2.32 16.72 -12.07
C TRP A 159 3.59 15.88 -12.23
N CYS A 160 3.90 15.51 -13.47
CA CYS A 160 5.19 14.94 -13.80
C CYS A 160 6.31 15.98 -13.88
N SER A 161 5.98 17.28 -13.83
CA SER A 161 6.94 18.33 -13.48
C SER A 161 7.01 18.51 -11.96
N ASP A 162 8.07 19.18 -11.47
CA ASP A 162 8.52 19.18 -10.07
C ASP A 162 7.57 19.79 -9.00
N VAL A 163 6.26 19.88 -9.28
CA VAL A 163 5.24 20.27 -8.31
C VAL A 163 4.91 19.06 -7.42
N ILE A 164 5.48 19.07 -6.21
CA ILE A 164 5.31 18.00 -5.19
C ILE A 164 4.10 18.27 -4.28
N GLN A 165 3.55 19.48 -4.33
CA GLN A 165 2.43 19.92 -3.51
C GLN A 165 1.15 19.63 -4.30
N GLU A 166 0.26 18.80 -3.75
CA GLU A 166 -1.14 18.53 -4.19
C GLU A 166 -1.65 17.17 -3.67
N TYR A 167 -0.94 16.55 -2.71
CA TYR A 167 -1.47 15.39 -2.02
C TYR A 167 -2.68 15.76 -1.15
N PRO A 168 -3.59 14.82 -0.84
CA PRO A 168 -4.77 15.08 -0.02
C PRO A 168 -4.47 15.71 1.34
N ARG A 169 -3.34 15.38 1.99
CA ARG A 169 -2.92 16.06 3.22
C ARG A 169 -2.47 17.51 2.99
N ASP A 170 -1.92 17.84 1.82
CA ASP A 170 -1.53 19.22 1.47
C ASP A 170 -2.75 20.11 1.25
N LEU A 171 -3.87 19.49 0.82
CA LEU A 171 -5.17 20.15 0.67
C LEU A 171 -5.89 20.43 1.99
N LYS A 172 -5.42 19.88 3.12
CA LYS A 172 -5.89 20.31 4.44
C LYS A 172 -5.32 21.71 4.70
N SER A 173 -5.93 22.72 4.10
CA SER A 173 -5.71 24.09 4.50
C SER A 173 -5.99 24.20 5.99
N VAL A 174 -4.91 24.42 6.74
CA VAL A 174 -4.90 24.77 8.16
C VAL A 174 -5.64 26.10 8.27
N THR A 175 -6.97 26.04 8.36
CA THR A 175 -7.75 27.13 8.91
C THR A 175 -7.85 26.85 10.40
N LEU A 176 -6.78 27.16 11.13
CA LEU A 176 -6.96 27.33 12.57
C LEU A 176 -7.87 28.55 12.73
N PRO A 177 -8.94 28.46 13.54
CA PRO A 177 -9.65 29.67 13.95
C PRO A 177 -8.63 30.67 14.50
N ASP A 178 -8.80 31.97 14.26
CA ASP A 178 -7.89 33.07 14.70
C ASP A 178 -7.60 33.10 16.22
N HIS A 179 -8.15 32.17 17.00
CA HIS A 179 -8.05 32.06 18.46
C HIS A 179 -7.56 30.69 18.95
N PHE A 180 -7.00 29.84 18.09
CA PHE A 180 -6.47 28.55 18.55
C PHE A 180 -5.09 28.75 19.21
N SER A 181 -5.09 28.90 20.54
CA SER A 181 -3.87 28.77 21.33
C SER A 181 -3.48 27.29 21.40
N TYR A 182 -2.33 26.94 20.85
CA TYR A 182 -1.79 25.59 21.00
C TYR A 182 -1.62 25.26 22.48
N PRO A 183 -1.98 24.05 22.94
CA PRO A 183 -1.56 23.60 24.26
C PRO A 183 -0.03 23.65 24.31
N PRO A 184 0.57 24.16 25.41
CA PRO A 184 2.02 24.23 25.52
C PRO A 184 2.62 22.85 25.27
N SER A 185 3.62 22.80 24.40
CA SER A 185 4.31 21.57 24.01
C SER A 185 4.84 20.87 25.27
N ALA A 186 4.42 19.62 25.49
CA ALA A 186 4.87 18.79 26.61
C ALA A 186 6.36 18.38 26.56
N ASN A 187 7.13 18.94 25.61
CA ASN A 187 8.56 18.66 25.44
C ASN A 187 9.49 19.73 26.04
N ASP A 188 8.96 20.73 26.76
CA ASP A 188 9.79 21.71 27.49
C ASP A 188 10.24 21.24 28.89
N ASP A 189 9.87 20.04 29.31
CA ASP A 189 10.42 19.41 30.53
C ASP A 189 11.30 18.20 30.18
N LYS A 190 12.40 18.47 29.47
CA LYS A 190 13.59 17.62 29.60
C LYS A 190 14.20 17.86 30.97
N ASN A 191 13.88 16.99 31.93
CA ASN A 191 14.81 16.38 32.87
C ASN A 191 14.01 15.51 33.84
N HIS A 192 14.26 14.20 33.86
CA HIS A 192 14.51 13.41 35.06
C HIS A 192 14.63 11.92 34.67
N SER A 193 15.77 11.33 35.03
CA SER A 193 16.16 9.94 34.82
C SER A 193 15.26 8.90 35.51
N ALA A 194 15.07 7.76 34.84
CA ALA A 194 14.96 6.40 35.42
C ALA A 194 15.07 5.42 34.23
N VAL A 195 16.15 4.67 33.99
CA VAL A 195 16.64 3.49 34.74
C VAL A 195 15.49 2.56 35.19
N LEU A 196 15.23 1.47 34.46
CA LEU A 196 15.32 0.07 34.93
C LEU A 196 14.66 -0.96 33.98
N GLN A 197 15.47 -1.98 33.66
CA GLN A 197 15.23 -3.41 33.44
C GLN A 197 13.78 -3.97 33.35
N CYS A 198 13.56 -4.81 32.32
CA CYS A 198 12.93 -6.15 32.35
C CYS A 198 12.86 -6.63 30.88
N SER A 199 13.10 -7.85 30.43
CA SER A 199 13.41 -9.19 30.99
C SER A 199 13.51 -10.08 29.73
N LEU A 200 14.65 -10.59 29.29
CA LEU A 200 15.24 -11.87 29.73
C LEU A 200 14.21 -13.00 29.94
N LEU A 201 13.40 -13.31 28.92
CA LEU A 201 12.46 -14.45 28.96
C LEU A 201 12.34 -15.29 27.66
N THR A 202 13.24 -15.15 26.70
CA THR A 202 13.23 -15.99 25.47
C THR A 202 14.37 -17.00 25.36
N LEU A 203 15.21 -17.14 26.41
CA LEU A 203 16.37 -18.05 26.41
C LEU A 203 16.17 -19.36 27.19
N VAL A 204 14.93 -19.79 27.43
CA VAL A 204 14.64 -21.04 28.18
C VAL A 204 14.02 -22.16 27.33
N PHE A 205 13.53 -21.90 26.11
CA PHE A 205 12.91 -22.96 25.30
C PHE A 205 13.84 -23.73 24.34
N THR A 206 15.13 -23.38 24.25
CA THR A 206 16.09 -24.15 23.44
C THR A 206 16.82 -25.26 24.19
N TYR A 207 16.70 -25.34 25.53
CA TYR A 207 17.42 -26.36 26.33
C TYR A 207 16.64 -27.64 26.65
N SER A 208 15.32 -27.70 26.45
CA SER A 208 14.54 -28.90 26.74
C SER A 208 14.45 -29.92 25.59
N ALA A 209 14.88 -29.56 24.36
CA ALA A 209 14.87 -30.49 23.23
C ALA A 209 16.16 -31.33 23.09
N VAL A 210 17.27 -30.93 23.73
CA VAL A 210 18.56 -31.65 23.60
C VAL A 210 18.72 -32.80 24.60
N PHE A 211 17.90 -32.85 25.67
CA PHE A 211 18.03 -33.89 26.69
C PHE A 211 17.29 -35.21 26.39
N PHE A 212 16.41 -35.25 25.40
CA PHE A 212 15.65 -36.48 25.07
C PHE A 212 16.30 -37.38 24.00
N LEU A 213 17.44 -36.98 23.42
CA LEU A 213 18.13 -37.78 22.39
C LEU A 213 19.36 -38.56 22.89
N ASN A 214 19.66 -38.54 24.19
CA ASN A 214 20.82 -39.26 24.76
C ASN A 214 20.46 -40.47 25.64
N PHE A 215 19.20 -40.92 25.66
CA PHE A 215 18.79 -42.12 26.40
C PHE A 215 17.79 -42.97 25.59
N VAL A 216 18.24 -43.57 24.49
CA VAL A 216 17.76 -44.87 23.97
C VAL A 216 18.92 -45.56 23.27
#